data_AF-A0AAN6IFK1-F1
#
_entry.id   AF-A0AAN6IFK1-F1
#
_cell.length_a   1.000
_cell.length_b   1.000
_cell.length_c   1.000
_cell.angle_alpha   90.00
_cell.angle_beta   90.00
_cell.angle_gamma   90.00
#
_symmetry.space_group_name_H-M   'P 1'
#
loop_
_entity.id
_entity.type
_entity.pdbx_description
1 polymer ?
#
loop_
_entity_poly.entity_id
_entity_poly.type
_entity_poly.pdbx_seq_one_letter_code
_entity_poly.pdbx_strand_id
1 'polypeptide(L)'
;MAKAVAFWEPATARCAPPSRQDDIQGFCKSNISQGTMVAAPLARYGPLRGLVYAFDYIDNATRESIVHYVCPDKYRAWNFNPCRPGGHGSIEFRRAPGVTTFQASIHWIAFTMAFIDMAIQHSPVSLAAHVRECTYLPEVYHPDFRTQLLDCAAQLGIADCLDLDTGQRDDPDALHFTMSNAKVISRLQRVDPRYHSSDNP
;
A
#
# COMPACT_ATOMS: atom_id res chain seq x y z
N MET A 1 10.12 5.82 6.19
CA MET A 1 9.25 5.30 5.11
C MET A 1 9.20 3.77 5.02
N ALA A 2 10.31 3.04 4.86
CA ALA A 2 10.29 1.57 4.68
C ALA A 2 9.53 0.80 5.78
N LYS A 3 9.75 1.15 7.05
CA LYS A 3 9.00 0.57 8.19
C LYS A 3 7.50 0.87 8.13
N ALA A 4 7.14 2.09 7.77
CA ALA A 4 5.75 2.51 7.62
C ALA A 4 5.06 1.73 6.50
N VAL A 5 5.75 1.46 5.39
CA VAL A 5 5.23 0.57 4.34
C VAL A 5 5.07 -0.85 4.87
N ALA A 6 6.09 -1.44 5.51
CA ALA A 6 5.98 -2.79 6.06
C ALA A 6 4.82 -2.94 7.07
N PHE A 7 4.51 -1.88 7.83
CA PHE A 7 3.46 -1.87 8.83
C PHE A 7 2.08 -1.54 8.25
N TRP A 8 1.92 -0.40 7.59
CA TRP A 8 0.61 0.13 7.19
C TRP A 8 0.11 -0.39 5.84
N GLU A 9 0.91 -1.15 5.09
CA GLU A 9 0.51 -1.62 3.77
C GLU A 9 -0.85 -2.34 3.75
N PRO A 10 -1.18 -3.27 4.68
CA PRO A 10 -2.50 -3.88 4.74
C PRO A 10 -3.64 -2.87 4.86
N ALA A 11 -3.44 -1.79 5.60
CA ALA A 11 -4.44 -0.74 5.77
C ALA A 11 -4.57 0.11 4.50
N THR A 12 -3.45 0.52 3.91
CA THR A 12 -3.46 1.25 2.63
C THR A 12 -4.06 0.42 1.49
N ALA A 13 -3.87 -0.90 1.50
CA ALA A 13 -4.44 -1.82 0.52
C ALA A 13 -5.97 -1.84 0.54
N ARG A 14 -6.58 -1.71 1.73
CA ARG A 14 -8.04 -1.65 1.90
C ARG A 14 -8.67 -0.36 1.37
N CYS A 15 -7.87 0.69 1.20
CA CYS A 15 -8.33 1.95 0.58
C CYS A 15 -8.31 1.88 -0.95
N ALA A 16 -7.65 0.88 -1.53
CA ALA A 16 -7.55 0.74 -2.98
C ALA A 16 -8.81 0.10 -3.57
N PRO A 17 -9.22 0.51 -4.78
CA PRO A 17 -10.39 -0.06 -5.43
C PRO A 17 -10.14 -1.51 -5.89
N PRO A 18 -11.20 -2.28 -6.19
CA PRO A 18 -11.11 -3.69 -6.56
C PRO A 18 -10.11 -3.96 -7.69
N SER A 19 -10.02 -3.11 -8.72
CA SER A 19 -9.10 -3.31 -9.85
C SER A 19 -7.61 -3.22 -9.48
N ARG A 20 -7.28 -2.76 -8.28
CA ARG A 20 -5.93 -2.52 -7.77
C ARG A 20 -5.50 -3.49 -6.68
N GLN A 21 -6.31 -4.52 -6.42
CA GLN A 21 -5.98 -5.59 -5.48
C GLN A 21 -4.96 -6.57 -6.08
N ASP A 22 -4.16 -7.20 -5.21
CA ASP A 22 -2.98 -8.02 -5.58
C ASP A 22 -3.28 -9.19 -6.52
N ASP A 23 -4.47 -9.77 -6.39
CA ASP A 23 -4.92 -10.92 -7.16
C ASP A 23 -5.54 -10.53 -8.52
N ILE A 24 -5.72 -9.23 -8.76
CA ILE A 24 -6.38 -8.70 -9.95
C ILE A 24 -5.35 -8.27 -11.00
N GLN A 25 -4.34 -7.49 -10.63
CA GLN A 25 -3.30 -7.05 -11.56
C GLN A 25 -1.89 -7.43 -11.10
N GLY A 26 -1.03 -7.70 -12.08
CA GLY A 26 0.39 -7.92 -11.85
C GLY A 26 1.15 -6.66 -11.43
N PHE A 27 0.53 -5.49 -11.58
CA PHE A 27 1.06 -4.18 -11.22
C PHE A 27 0.61 -3.78 -9.82
N CYS A 28 1.33 -2.86 -9.17
CA CYS A 28 1.01 -2.30 -7.84
C CYS A 28 0.71 -3.30 -6.71
N LYS A 29 1.36 -4.48 -6.73
CA LYS A 29 1.22 -5.53 -5.71
C LYS A 29 1.72 -5.10 -4.34
N SER A 30 1.24 -5.76 -3.30
CA SER A 30 1.63 -5.46 -1.92
C SER A 30 3.14 -5.59 -1.78
N ASN A 31 3.71 -4.63 -1.06
CA ASN A 31 5.11 -4.67 -0.64
C ASN A 31 5.38 -5.85 0.32
N ILE A 32 4.36 -6.36 1.01
CA ILE A 32 4.43 -7.49 1.96
C ILE A 32 3.65 -8.72 1.49
N SER A 33 3.41 -8.85 0.18
CA SER A 33 2.81 -10.06 -0.40
C SER A 33 3.66 -11.31 -0.17
N GLN A 34 3.02 -12.47 -0.18
CA GLN A 34 3.69 -13.76 -0.03
C GLN A 34 4.85 -13.91 -1.01
N GLY A 35 6.00 -14.36 -0.50
CA GLY A 35 7.23 -14.55 -1.28
C GLY A 35 8.14 -13.31 -1.32
N THR A 36 7.74 -12.18 -0.76
CA THR A 36 8.66 -11.04 -0.53
C THR A 36 9.53 -11.28 0.71
N MET A 37 10.75 -10.73 0.69
CA MET A 37 11.68 -10.86 1.83
C MET A 37 11.12 -10.22 3.10
N VAL A 38 10.46 -9.07 2.96
CA VAL A 38 9.80 -8.38 4.09
C VAL A 38 8.61 -9.17 4.65
N ALA A 39 7.92 -9.98 3.85
CA ALA A 39 6.83 -10.84 4.36
C ALA A 39 7.33 -12.09 5.09
N ALA A 40 8.56 -12.55 4.84
CA ALA A 40 9.06 -13.81 5.40
C ALA A 40 9.08 -13.83 6.94
N PRO A 41 9.52 -12.77 7.65
CA PRO A 41 9.44 -12.73 9.11
C PRO A 41 7.99 -12.69 9.63
N LEU A 42 7.08 -11.99 8.93
CA LEU A 42 5.66 -11.91 9.30
C LEU A 42 5.00 -13.30 9.21
N ALA A 43 5.32 -14.06 8.15
CA ALA A 43 4.84 -15.42 7.98
C ALA A 43 5.43 -16.38 9.02
N ARG A 44 6.71 -16.22 9.38
CA ARG A 44 7.43 -17.13 10.29
C ARG A 44 7.10 -16.90 11.77
N TYR A 45 6.99 -15.64 12.19
CA TYR A 45 6.91 -15.28 13.61
C TYR A 45 5.55 -14.69 14.00
N GLY A 46 4.61 -14.62 13.04
CA GLY A 46 3.37 -13.86 13.19
C GLY A 46 3.57 -12.37 12.89
N PRO A 47 2.48 -11.62 12.71
CA PRO A 47 2.54 -10.30 12.11
C PRO A 47 3.24 -9.27 13.01
N LEU A 48 2.95 -9.24 14.32
CA LEU A 48 3.62 -8.29 15.25
C LEU A 48 5.10 -8.61 15.47
N ARG A 49 5.42 -9.85 15.86
CA ARG A 49 6.81 -10.24 16.14
C ARG A 49 7.66 -10.24 14.85
N GLY A 50 7.06 -10.63 13.73
CA GLY A 50 7.69 -10.54 12.41
C GLY A 50 8.07 -9.11 12.02
N LEU A 51 7.22 -8.12 12.33
CA LEU A 51 7.53 -6.72 12.09
C LEU A 51 8.78 -6.25 12.83
N VAL A 52 9.03 -6.72 14.06
CA VAL A 52 10.26 -6.41 14.80
C VAL A 52 11.47 -6.87 14.02
N TYR A 53 11.48 -8.12 13.54
CA TYR A 53 12.59 -8.63 12.72
C TYR A 53 12.74 -7.87 11.41
N ALA A 54 11.63 -7.49 10.77
CA ALA A 54 11.67 -6.67 9.56
C ALA A 54 12.26 -5.27 9.84
N PHE A 55 11.91 -4.66 10.97
CA PHE A 55 12.43 -3.34 11.36
C PHE A 55 13.90 -3.41 11.74
N ASP A 56 14.32 -4.46 12.45
CA ASP A 56 15.71 -4.70 12.81
C ASP A 56 16.57 -4.84 11.55
N TYR A 57 16.08 -5.55 10.52
CA TYR A 57 16.74 -5.58 9.23
C TYR A 57 16.85 -4.18 8.61
N ILE A 58 15.75 -3.43 8.57
CA ILE A 58 15.70 -2.09 7.97
C ILE A 58 16.66 -1.12 8.67
N ASP A 59 16.80 -1.18 9.99
CA ASP A 59 17.66 -0.27 10.76
C ASP A 59 19.15 -0.50 10.55
N ASN A 60 19.54 -1.73 10.20
CA ASN A 60 20.93 -2.13 10.07
C ASN A 60 21.37 -2.33 8.60
N ALA A 61 20.47 -2.08 7.64
CA ALA A 61 20.71 -2.29 6.22
C ALA A 61 21.09 -0.99 5.50
N THR A 62 21.83 -1.10 4.39
CA THR A 62 22.03 0.03 3.48
C THR A 62 20.74 0.36 2.76
N ARG A 63 20.68 1.55 2.13
CA ARG A 63 19.52 1.96 1.33
C ARG A 63 19.18 0.92 0.26
N GLU A 64 20.16 0.43 -0.47
CA GLU A 64 19.98 -0.54 -1.56
C GLU A 64 19.42 -1.86 -1.03
N SER A 65 19.93 -2.34 0.10
CA SER A 65 19.42 -3.53 0.79
C SER A 65 17.98 -3.33 1.25
N ILE A 66 17.62 -2.16 1.80
CA ILE A 66 16.24 -1.82 2.17
C ILE A 66 15.33 -1.83 0.94
N VAL A 67 15.76 -1.24 -0.18
CA VAL A 67 14.96 -1.25 -1.42
C VAL A 67 14.74 -2.68 -1.89
N HIS A 68 15.77 -3.53 -1.94
CA HIS A 68 15.62 -4.92 -2.34
C HIS A 68 14.69 -5.70 -1.41
N TYR A 69 14.79 -5.45 -0.10
CA TYR A 69 14.02 -6.13 0.93
C TYR A 69 12.52 -5.82 0.89
N VAL A 70 12.15 -4.53 0.76
CA VAL A 70 10.74 -4.05 0.81
C VAL A 70 10.12 -3.90 -0.59
N CYS A 71 10.95 -3.70 -1.62
CA CYS A 71 10.54 -3.40 -2.99
C CYS A 71 11.42 -4.16 -4.00
N PRO A 72 11.30 -5.50 -4.07
CA PRO A 72 12.20 -6.33 -4.87
C PRO A 72 12.12 -6.03 -6.39
N ASP A 73 10.99 -5.48 -6.85
CA ASP A 73 10.72 -5.15 -8.25
C ASP A 73 9.94 -3.83 -8.36
N LYS A 74 9.69 -3.36 -9.59
CA LYS A 74 8.97 -2.10 -9.86
C LYS A 74 7.44 -2.20 -9.76
N TYR A 75 6.90 -3.39 -9.62
CA TYR A 75 5.47 -3.66 -9.67
C TYR A 75 4.82 -3.62 -8.29
N ARG A 76 5.44 -2.91 -7.33
CA ARG A 76 4.96 -2.78 -5.95
C ARG A 76 4.14 -1.52 -5.75
N ALA A 77 3.22 -1.58 -4.78
CA ALA A 77 2.32 -0.49 -4.40
C ALA A 77 3.11 0.77 -4.01
N TRP A 78 4.16 0.62 -3.23
CA TRP A 78 5.17 1.65 -3.02
C TRP A 78 6.46 1.24 -3.71
N ASN A 79 6.80 1.94 -4.80
CA ASN A 79 7.99 1.68 -5.58
C ASN A 79 9.17 2.53 -5.09
N PHE A 80 10.18 1.86 -4.53
CA PHE A 80 11.38 2.48 -3.96
C PHE A 80 12.56 2.48 -4.95
N ASN A 81 12.41 1.89 -6.14
CA ASN A 81 13.50 1.85 -7.12
C ASN A 81 14.08 3.24 -7.48
N PRO A 82 13.28 4.33 -7.57
CA PRO A 82 13.84 5.65 -7.85
C PRO A 82 14.70 6.22 -6.71
N CYS A 83 14.69 5.64 -5.49
CA CYS A 83 15.60 6.01 -4.41
C CYS A 83 17.01 5.41 -4.52
N ARG A 84 17.22 4.45 -5.42
CA ARG A 84 18.54 3.83 -5.62
C ARG A 84 19.56 4.85 -6.17
N PRO A 85 20.87 4.63 -5.99
CA PRO A 85 21.90 5.47 -6.61
C PRO A 85 21.65 5.65 -8.12
N GLY A 86 21.74 6.88 -8.61
CA GLY A 86 21.43 7.24 -10.00
C GLY A 86 19.94 7.43 -10.31
N GLY A 87 19.05 7.20 -9.35
CA GLY A 87 17.62 7.52 -9.47
C GLY A 87 17.28 8.97 -9.08
N HIS A 88 16.00 9.30 -9.11
CA HIS A 88 15.48 10.66 -8.83
C HIS A 88 15.33 10.98 -7.34
N GLY A 89 15.63 10.03 -6.44
CA GLY A 89 15.51 10.24 -4.99
C GLY A 89 14.06 10.19 -4.47
N SER A 90 13.10 9.74 -5.29
CA SER A 90 11.68 9.68 -4.96
C SER A 90 11.18 8.26 -4.62
N ILE A 91 10.08 8.19 -3.89
CA ILE A 91 9.27 6.98 -3.71
C ILE A 91 7.94 7.22 -4.40
N GLU A 92 7.46 6.26 -5.17
CA GLU A 92 6.23 6.39 -5.93
C GLU A 92 5.13 5.52 -5.32
N PHE A 93 3.98 6.13 -5.04
CA PHE A 93 2.76 5.39 -4.74
C PHE A 93 2.06 5.01 -6.06
N ARG A 94 1.90 3.71 -6.32
CA ARG A 94 1.45 3.14 -7.59
C ARG A 94 0.10 2.43 -7.52
N ARG A 95 -0.54 2.40 -6.36
CA ARG A 95 -1.80 1.67 -6.14
C ARG A 95 -3.06 2.52 -6.36
N ALA A 96 -2.91 3.81 -6.68
CA ALA A 96 -4.03 4.61 -7.15
C ALA A 96 -4.69 3.96 -8.40
N PRO A 97 -6.03 4.06 -8.56
CA PRO A 97 -6.72 3.65 -9.77
C PRO A 97 -6.24 4.45 -10.98
N GLY A 98 -6.69 4.04 -12.17
CA GLY A 98 -6.61 4.90 -13.34
C GLY A 98 -7.51 6.10 -13.11
N VAL A 99 -6.95 7.18 -12.58
CA VAL A 99 -7.71 8.40 -12.29
C VAL A 99 -8.10 9.06 -13.61
N THR A 100 -9.41 9.09 -13.89
CA THR A 100 -9.99 9.68 -15.10
C THR A 100 -10.61 11.06 -14.84
N THR A 101 -10.72 11.43 -13.56
CA THR A 101 -11.26 12.72 -13.11
C THR A 101 -10.25 13.50 -12.28
N PHE A 102 -10.39 14.82 -12.28
CA PHE A 102 -9.58 15.72 -11.47
C PHE A 102 -9.80 15.47 -9.96
N GLN A 103 -11.04 15.20 -9.56
CA GLN A 103 -11.41 14.91 -8.17
C GLN A 103 -10.72 13.65 -7.66
N ALA A 104 -10.71 12.57 -8.44
CA ALA A 104 -10.01 11.34 -8.07
C ALA A 104 -8.49 11.56 -7.98
N SER A 105 -7.94 12.41 -8.85
CA SER A 105 -6.52 12.80 -8.78
C SER A 105 -6.20 13.56 -7.49
N ILE A 106 -7.00 14.56 -7.13
CA ILE A 106 -6.86 15.30 -5.87
C ILE A 106 -6.93 14.34 -4.69
N HIS A 107 -7.89 13.42 -4.68
CA HIS A 107 -8.05 12.45 -3.60
C HIS A 107 -6.78 11.65 -3.35
N TRP A 108 -6.17 11.08 -4.39
CA TRP A 108 -4.98 10.24 -4.23
C TRP A 108 -3.71 11.04 -3.89
N ILE A 109 -3.63 12.30 -4.32
CA ILE A 109 -2.60 13.24 -3.87
C ILE A 109 -2.78 13.49 -2.37
N ALA A 110 -3.99 13.86 -1.94
CA ALA A 110 -4.30 14.12 -0.54
C ALA A 110 -4.07 12.88 0.34
N PHE A 111 -4.45 11.71 -0.14
CA PHE A 111 -4.21 10.43 0.54
C PHE A 111 -2.71 10.20 0.74
N THR A 112 -1.91 10.40 -0.30
CA THR A 112 -0.46 10.21 -0.23
C THR A 112 0.18 11.19 0.75
N MET A 113 -0.24 12.46 0.73
CA MET A 113 0.25 13.48 1.66
C MET A 113 -0.12 13.15 3.12
N ALA A 114 -1.39 12.87 3.39
CA ALA A 114 -1.86 12.49 4.72
C ALA A 114 -1.19 11.20 5.22
N PHE A 115 -0.97 10.21 4.33
CA PHE A 115 -0.28 8.97 4.69
C PHE A 115 1.19 9.22 5.08
N ILE A 116 1.90 10.07 4.33
CA ILE A 116 3.30 10.40 4.64
C ILE A 116 3.38 11.10 5.99
N ASP A 117 2.50 12.07 6.24
CA ASP A 117 2.44 12.78 7.51
C ASP A 117 2.10 11.82 8.68
N MET A 118 1.07 11.00 8.51
CA MET A 118 0.72 9.93 9.46
C MET A 118 1.89 8.98 9.71
N ALA A 119 2.63 8.59 8.67
CA ALA A 119 3.80 7.71 8.80
C ALA A 119 4.97 8.37 9.57
N ILE A 120 5.07 9.70 9.55
CA ILE A 120 6.05 10.47 10.33
C ILE A 120 5.59 10.56 11.79
N GLN A 121 4.34 10.97 12.03
CA GLN A 121 3.79 11.19 13.37
C GLN A 121 3.54 9.89 14.15
N HIS A 122 3.02 8.87 13.47
CA HIS A 122 2.64 7.57 14.04
C HIS A 122 3.60 6.47 13.58
N SER A 123 4.89 6.71 13.78
CA SER A 123 5.92 5.73 13.45
C SER A 123 5.70 4.42 14.24
N PRO A 124 5.65 3.26 13.56
CA PRO A 124 5.41 1.96 14.23
C PRO A 124 6.61 1.48 15.06
N VAL A 125 7.68 2.26 15.16
CA VAL A 125 8.85 1.96 16.01
C VAL A 125 8.45 1.85 17.49
N SER A 126 7.48 2.65 17.94
CA SER A 126 6.95 2.57 19.32
C SER A 126 6.28 1.23 19.64
N LEU A 127 5.64 0.60 18.63
CA LEU A 127 5.03 -0.73 18.73
C LEU A 127 6.09 -1.84 18.86
N ALA A 128 7.20 -1.73 18.13
CA ALA A 128 8.26 -2.74 18.15
C ALA A 128 8.93 -2.89 19.53
N ALA A 129 9.05 -1.79 20.29
CA ALA A 129 9.58 -1.81 21.65
C ALA A 129 8.69 -2.64 22.60
N HIS A 130 7.37 -2.41 22.57
CA HIS A 130 6.40 -3.15 23.40
C HIS A 130 6.29 -4.64 23.01
N VAL A 131 6.45 -4.96 21.72
CA VAL A 131 6.32 -6.33 21.19
C VAL A 131 7.43 -7.27 21.68
N ARG A 132 8.63 -6.75 21.96
CA ARG A 132 9.77 -7.57 22.40
C ARG A 132 9.59 -8.17 23.80
N GLU A 133 8.74 -7.57 24.62
CA GLU A 133 8.53 -7.94 26.03
C GLU A 133 7.33 -8.89 26.24
N CYS A 134 6.50 -9.09 25.21
CA CYS A 134 5.26 -9.86 25.30
C CYS A 134 5.42 -11.34 24.88
N THR A 135 4.83 -12.23 25.69
CA THR A 135 4.84 -13.69 25.50
C THR A 135 3.79 -14.17 24.48
N TYR A 136 2.66 -13.48 24.36
CA TYR A 136 1.59 -13.78 23.41
C TYR A 136 1.17 -12.50 22.68
N LEU A 137 1.10 -12.55 21.35
CA LEU A 137 0.75 -11.40 20.52
C LEU A 137 -0.15 -11.86 19.35
N PRO A 138 -1.43 -11.45 19.33
CA PRO A 138 -2.35 -11.75 18.23
C PRO A 138 -2.14 -10.79 17.05
N GLU A 139 -2.99 -10.95 16.02
CA GLU A 139 -2.90 -10.32 14.68
C GLU A 139 -2.63 -8.81 14.68
N VAL A 140 -1.99 -8.33 13.60
CA VAL A 140 -1.83 -6.89 13.37
C VAL A 140 -3.17 -6.35 12.86
N TYR A 141 -3.83 -5.59 13.72
CA TYR A 141 -5.01 -4.81 13.40
C TYR A 141 -4.64 -3.32 13.38
N HIS A 142 -5.16 -2.58 12.41
CA HIS A 142 -4.93 -1.15 12.25
C HIS A 142 -6.24 -0.37 12.47
N PRO A 143 -6.87 -0.43 13.66
CA PRO A 143 -8.13 0.26 13.91
C PRO A 143 -7.97 1.76 13.71
N ASP A 144 -6.84 2.28 14.18
CA ASP A 144 -6.60 3.72 14.22
C ASP A 144 -6.10 4.28 12.88
N PHE A 145 -5.88 3.45 11.85
CA PHE A 145 -5.38 3.93 10.57
C PHE A 145 -6.29 5.00 9.98
N ARG A 146 -7.61 4.74 9.95
CA ARG A 146 -8.56 5.70 9.37
C ARG A 146 -8.58 7.00 10.18
N THR A 147 -8.65 6.90 11.50
CA THR A 147 -8.66 8.06 12.39
C THR A 147 -7.39 8.88 12.25
N GLN A 148 -6.22 8.25 12.36
CA GLN A 148 -4.91 8.91 12.24
C GLN A 148 -4.70 9.53 10.85
N LEU A 149 -5.12 8.85 9.78
CA LEU A 149 -5.04 9.41 8.43
C LEU A 149 -5.90 10.66 8.27
N LEU A 150 -7.14 10.63 8.79
CA LEU A 150 -8.06 11.78 8.74
C LEU A 150 -7.59 12.93 9.63
N ASP A 151 -7.04 12.64 10.80
CA ASP A 151 -6.47 13.65 11.70
C ASP A 151 -5.28 14.36 11.05
N CYS A 152 -4.35 13.60 10.45
CA CYS A 152 -3.24 14.16 9.68
C CYS A 152 -3.74 14.97 8.47
N ALA A 153 -4.77 14.50 7.75
CA ALA A 153 -5.36 15.25 6.66
C ALA A 153 -6.00 16.57 7.12
N ALA A 154 -6.64 16.58 8.29
CA ALA A 154 -7.22 17.78 8.90
C ALA A 154 -6.12 18.78 9.29
N GLN A 155 -5.03 18.31 9.90
CA GLN A 155 -3.88 19.15 10.25
C GLN A 155 -3.23 19.80 9.01
N LEU A 156 -3.20 19.07 7.89
CA LEU A 156 -2.69 19.56 6.61
C LEU A 156 -3.70 20.45 5.85
N GLY A 157 -4.96 20.58 6.34
CA GLY A 157 -6.00 21.34 5.66
C GLY A 157 -6.54 20.70 4.38
N ILE A 158 -6.42 19.38 4.23
CA ILE A 158 -6.79 18.60 3.04
C ILE A 158 -7.84 17.52 3.32
N ALA A 159 -8.48 17.54 4.50
CA ALA A 159 -9.48 16.54 4.88
C ALA A 159 -10.65 16.47 3.89
N ASP A 160 -11.12 17.62 3.38
CA ASP A 160 -12.21 17.70 2.40
C ASP A 160 -11.85 17.10 1.02
N CYS A 161 -10.56 16.84 0.78
CA CYS A 161 -10.07 16.16 -0.41
C CYS A 161 -10.06 14.62 -0.25
N LEU A 162 -10.23 14.11 0.97
CA LEU A 162 -10.24 12.67 1.24
C LEU A 162 -11.65 12.12 1.24
N ASP A 163 -11.90 11.18 0.33
CA ASP A 163 -13.07 10.34 0.36
C ASP A 163 -12.65 8.87 0.49
N LEU A 164 -12.51 8.41 1.72
CA LEU A 164 -12.12 7.03 2.02
C LEU A 164 -13.28 6.04 1.89
N ASP A 165 -14.52 6.54 1.89
CA ASP A 165 -15.73 5.73 1.76
C ASP A 165 -16.11 5.53 0.27
N THR A 166 -15.71 6.43 -0.63
CA THR A 166 -15.85 6.28 -2.09
C THR A 166 -14.54 6.02 -2.84
N GLY A 167 -13.36 6.20 -2.22
CA GLY A 167 -12.04 5.92 -2.82
C GLY A 167 -11.80 4.47 -3.23
N GLN A 168 -12.74 3.57 -2.90
CA GLN A 168 -12.83 2.20 -3.39
C GLN A 168 -13.57 2.04 -4.72
N ARG A 169 -14.06 3.11 -5.33
CA ARG A 169 -14.82 3.05 -6.59
C ARG A 169 -13.91 3.33 -7.77
N ASP A 170 -13.76 2.32 -8.62
CA ASP A 170 -13.32 2.53 -9.99
C ASP A 170 -14.47 3.11 -10.82
N ASP A 171 -14.14 3.70 -11.96
CA ASP A 171 -15.04 3.78 -13.10
C ASP A 171 -14.72 2.61 -14.05
N PRO A 172 -15.45 1.48 -13.97
CA PRO A 172 -15.13 0.28 -14.76
C PRO A 172 -15.14 0.54 -16.27
N ASP A 173 -15.97 1.48 -16.74
CA ASP A 173 -16.10 1.80 -18.15
C ASP A 173 -14.89 2.57 -18.69
N ALA A 174 -14.18 3.28 -17.81
CA ALA A 174 -12.96 4.01 -18.14
C ALA A 174 -11.68 3.17 -17.95
N LEU A 175 -11.79 1.93 -17.47
CA LEU A 175 -10.65 1.05 -17.25
C LEU A 175 -10.37 0.16 -18.44
N HIS A 176 -9.20 0.34 -19.04
CA HIS A 176 -8.76 -0.47 -20.17
C HIS A 176 -7.95 -1.70 -19.73
N PHE A 177 -8.62 -2.85 -19.64
CA PHE A 177 -7.97 -4.13 -19.37
C PHE A 177 -7.56 -4.81 -20.68
N THR A 178 -6.34 -4.54 -21.16
CA THR A 178 -5.83 -5.10 -22.44
C THR A 178 -5.13 -6.45 -22.29
N MET A 179 -4.49 -6.71 -21.14
CA MET A 179 -3.75 -7.96 -20.89
C MET A 179 -4.31 -8.80 -19.74
N SER A 180 -5.59 -8.59 -19.38
CA SER A 180 -6.22 -9.34 -18.27
C SER A 180 -6.83 -10.65 -18.75
N ASN A 181 -6.74 -11.68 -17.91
CA ASN A 181 -7.37 -12.95 -18.21
C ASN A 181 -8.87 -12.93 -17.87
N ALA A 182 -9.65 -13.82 -18.49
CA ALA A 182 -11.10 -13.90 -18.26
C ALA A 182 -11.48 -14.13 -16.79
N LYS A 183 -10.64 -14.84 -16.01
CA LYS A 183 -10.90 -15.08 -14.58
C LYS A 183 -10.87 -13.80 -13.76
N VAL A 184 -9.93 -12.89 -14.07
CA VAL A 184 -9.81 -11.58 -13.43
C VAL A 184 -11.04 -10.73 -13.73
N ILE A 185 -11.45 -10.65 -14.99
CA ILE A 185 -12.65 -9.90 -15.40
C ILE A 185 -13.90 -10.47 -14.73
N SER A 186 -14.09 -11.79 -14.73
CA SER A 186 -15.22 -12.42 -14.02
C SER A 186 -15.22 -12.15 -12.52
N ARG A 187 -14.04 -12.02 -11.88
CA ARG A 187 -13.96 -11.68 -10.46
C ARG A 187 -14.38 -10.24 -10.20
N LEU A 188 -13.94 -9.31 -11.06
CA LEU A 188 -14.34 -7.90 -10.99
C LEU A 188 -15.83 -7.70 -11.28
N GLN A 189 -16.39 -8.46 -12.23
CA GLN A 189 -17.82 -8.45 -12.56
C GLN A 189 -18.74 -8.87 -11.40
N ARG A 190 -18.22 -9.63 -10.42
CA ARG A 190 -18.97 -9.92 -9.18
C ARG A 190 -19.10 -8.71 -8.26
N VAL A 191 -18.23 -7.71 -8.43
CA VAL A 191 -18.26 -6.46 -7.69
C VAL A 191 -19.05 -5.40 -8.46
N ASP A 192 -18.77 -5.23 -9.75
CA ASP A 192 -19.54 -4.34 -10.65
C ASP A 192 -19.64 -4.99 -12.06
N PRO A 193 -20.84 -5.26 -12.58
CA PRO A 193 -21.00 -5.94 -13.88
C PRO A 193 -20.44 -5.16 -15.08
N ARG A 194 -20.12 -3.87 -14.93
CA ARG A 194 -19.58 -3.03 -16.01
C ARG A 194 -18.12 -3.31 -16.35
N TYR A 195 -17.37 -4.00 -15.50
CA TYR A 195 -16.01 -4.42 -15.84
C TYR A 195 -15.99 -5.32 -17.07
N HIS A 196 -15.19 -4.96 -18.07
CA HIS A 196 -15.07 -5.69 -19.32
C HIS A 196 -13.62 -5.66 -19.83
N SER A 197 -13.26 -6.65 -20.67
CA SER A 197 -12.02 -6.56 -21.44
C SER A 197 -12.17 -5.47 -22.49
N SER A 198 -11.13 -4.71 -22.77
CA SER A 198 -11.17 -3.78 -23.90
C SER A 198 -11.10 -4.55 -25.21
N ASP A 199 -12.01 -4.27 -26.14
CA ASP A 199 -12.10 -4.91 -27.46
C ASP A 199 -11.00 -4.47 -28.46
N ASN A 200 -9.95 -3.78 -28.00
CA ASN A 200 -8.91 -3.26 -28.90
C ASN A 200 -7.78 -4.28 -29.14
N PRO A 201 -7.50 -4.65 -30.42
CA PRO A 201 -6.38 -5.50 -30.82
C PRO A 201 -5.00 -4.83 -30.69
#